data_AF-A0A8T4M7V5-F1
#
_entry.id   AF-A0A8T4M7V5-F1
#
_cell.length_a   1.000
_cell.length_b   1.000
_cell.length_c   1.000
_cell.angle_alpha   90.00
_cell.angle_beta   90.00
_cell.angle_gamma   90.00
#
_symmetry.space_group_name_H-M   'P 1'
#
loop_
_entity.id
_entity.type
_entity.pdbx_description
1 polymer ?
#
loop_
_entity_poly.entity_id
_entity_poly.type
_entity_poly.pdbx_seq_one_letter_code
_entity_poly.pdbx_strand_id
1 'polypeptide(L)'
;MGCNDLERLHELTFISGMALDMLCSGIDSKRNGEIQDATRYFAIAWAYNSFQEYDLGMRMCNKLLFISGIEDDDIELYHEYGRQMVDFSFNIVNAVNGQFGKPLLNDFTPPFDL
;
A
#
# COMPACT_ATOMS: atom_id res chain seq x y z
N MET A 1 -11.86 -14.00 -20.77
CA MET A 1 -10.82 -14.55 -19.86
C MET A 1 -10.54 -13.51 -18.76
N GLY A 2 -11.45 -13.33 -17.80
CA GLY A 2 -11.32 -12.31 -16.74
C GLY A 2 -11.79 -12.77 -15.35
N CYS A 3 -11.96 -14.09 -15.16
CA CYS A 3 -12.52 -14.68 -13.93
C CYS A 3 -11.43 -15.05 -12.90
N ASN A 4 -10.21 -15.36 -13.34
CA ASN A 4 -9.16 -15.90 -12.46
C ASN A 4 -8.47 -14.84 -11.59
N ASP A 5 -8.42 -13.57 -12.00
CA ASP A 5 -7.75 -12.52 -11.22
C ASP A 5 -8.65 -12.04 -10.07
N LEU A 6 -9.97 -12.04 -10.29
CA LEU A 6 -10.99 -11.67 -9.30
C LEU A 6 -11.17 -12.76 -8.23
N GLU A 7 -11.06 -14.04 -8.61
CA GLU A 7 -11.05 -15.16 -7.66
C GLU A 7 -9.78 -15.20 -6.80
N ARG A 8 -8.61 -14.84 -7.36
CA ARG A 8 -7.37 -14.62 -6.58
C ARG A 8 -7.46 -13.40 -5.66
N LEU A 9 -8.19 -12.37 -6.06
CA LEU A 9 -8.53 -11.22 -5.20
C LEU A 9 -9.47 -11.62 -4.06
N HIS A 10 -10.35 -12.60 -4.26
CA HIS A 10 -11.22 -13.13 -3.22
C HIS A 10 -10.43 -13.88 -2.12
N GLU A 11 -9.27 -14.47 -2.45
CA GLU A 11 -8.33 -15.01 -1.45
C GLU A 11 -7.59 -13.90 -0.64
N LEU A 12 -7.65 -12.63 -1.06
CA LEU A 12 -7.13 -11.46 -0.33
C LEU A 12 -8.11 -10.91 0.72
N THR A 13 -9.17 -11.65 1.06
CA THR A 13 -10.21 -11.27 2.05
C THR A 13 -9.70 -11.05 3.49
N PHE A 14 -8.39 -11.12 3.70
CA PHE A 14 -7.71 -10.82 4.96
C PHE A 14 -6.72 -9.65 4.87
N ILE A 15 -6.64 -8.94 3.75
CA ILE A 15 -5.91 -7.68 3.65
C ILE A 15 -6.82 -6.56 4.19
N SER A 16 -6.30 -5.73 5.09
CA SER A 16 -7.05 -4.56 5.61
C SER A 16 -7.54 -3.70 4.43
N GLY A 17 -8.75 -3.13 4.52
CA GLY A 17 -9.38 -2.42 3.40
C GLY A 17 -8.46 -1.40 2.74
N MET A 18 -7.71 -0.65 3.54
CA MET A 18 -6.75 0.33 3.06
C MET A 18 -5.56 -0.28 2.29
N ALA A 19 -5.01 -1.42 2.75
CA ALA A 19 -3.96 -2.10 2.00
C ALA A 19 -4.49 -2.69 0.68
N LEU A 20 -5.74 -3.13 0.64
CA LEU A 20 -6.39 -3.60 -0.59
C LEU A 20 -6.62 -2.45 -1.58
N ASP A 21 -7.06 -1.29 -1.11
CA ASP A 21 -7.27 -0.11 -1.94
C ASP A 21 -5.95 0.34 -2.58
N MET A 22 -4.87 0.39 -1.79
CA MET A 22 -3.53 0.71 -2.29
C MET A 22 -3.05 -0.32 -3.33
N LEU A 23 -3.30 -1.62 -3.11
CA LEU A 23 -2.98 -2.65 -4.11
C LEU A 23 -3.74 -2.44 -5.43
N CYS A 24 -5.03 -2.09 -5.35
CA CYS A 24 -5.84 -1.82 -6.54
C CYS A 24 -5.32 -0.60 -7.30
N SER A 25 -5.07 0.52 -6.61
CA SER A 25 -4.49 1.73 -7.22
C SER A 25 -3.14 1.45 -7.87
N GLY A 26 -2.28 0.66 -7.22
CA GLY A 26 -0.99 0.29 -7.80
C GLY A 26 -1.10 -0.57 -9.06
N ILE A 27 -2.05 -1.50 -9.10
CA ILE A 27 -2.33 -2.32 -10.29
C ILE A 27 -2.82 -1.45 -11.45
N ASP A 28 -3.69 -0.48 -11.17
CA ASP A 28 -4.24 0.40 -12.19
C ASP A 28 -3.18 1.37 -12.74
N SER A 29 -2.38 2.01 -11.88
CA SER A 29 -1.24 2.83 -12.32
C SER A 29 -0.27 2.02 -13.17
N LYS A 30 0.02 0.77 -12.80
CA LYS A 30 0.87 -0.10 -13.60
C LYS A 30 0.29 -0.39 -14.99
N ARG A 31 -1.02 -0.67 -15.07
CA ARG A 31 -1.71 -0.90 -16.35
C ARG A 31 -1.66 0.34 -17.25
N ASN A 32 -1.61 1.52 -16.65
CA ASN A 32 -1.46 2.79 -17.36
C ASN A 32 0.00 3.12 -17.73
N GLY A 33 0.97 2.28 -17.33
CA GLY A 33 2.41 2.51 -17.56
C GLY A 33 3.07 3.43 -16.54
N GLU A 34 2.38 3.81 -15.47
CA GLU A 34 2.85 4.68 -14.39
C GLU A 34 3.60 3.84 -13.34
N ILE A 35 4.77 3.31 -13.72
CA ILE A 35 5.52 2.35 -12.88
C ILE A 35 5.95 2.95 -11.55
N GLN A 36 6.29 4.24 -11.50
CA GLN A 36 6.68 4.91 -10.26
C GLN A 36 5.51 4.96 -9.26
N ASP A 37 4.32 5.34 -9.72
CA ASP A 37 3.13 5.41 -8.87
C ASP A 37 2.69 4.01 -8.42
N ALA A 38 2.73 3.03 -9.33
CA ALA A 38 2.49 1.64 -8.97
C ALA A 38 3.41 1.17 -7.83
N THR A 39 4.70 1.50 -7.92
CA THR A 39 5.70 1.12 -6.92
C THR A 39 5.42 1.78 -5.56
N ARG A 40 5.06 3.08 -5.56
CA ARG A 40 4.66 3.81 -4.34
C ARG A 40 3.45 3.16 -3.67
N TYR A 41 2.41 2.83 -4.44
CA TYR A 41 1.22 2.19 -3.91
C TYR A 41 1.51 0.80 -3.32
N PHE A 42 2.33 -0.02 -3.99
CA PHE A 42 2.73 -1.33 -3.47
C PHE A 42 3.58 -1.23 -2.19
N ALA A 43 4.45 -0.23 -2.10
CA ALA A 43 5.23 0.04 -0.90
C ALA A 43 4.35 0.42 0.30
N ILE A 44 3.36 1.28 0.09
CA ILE A 44 2.41 1.69 1.14
C ILE A 44 1.53 0.51 1.56
N ALA A 45 1.04 -0.29 0.60
CA ALA A 45 0.30 -1.51 0.88
C ALA A 45 1.13 -2.53 1.69
N TRP A 46 2.42 -2.67 1.36
CA TRP A 46 3.35 -3.52 2.12
C TRP A 46 3.44 -3.05 3.57
N ALA A 47 3.62 -1.74 3.78
CA ALA A 47 3.76 -1.18 5.12
C ALA A 47 2.51 -1.39 5.98
N TYR A 48 1.32 -1.14 5.45
CA TYR A 48 0.07 -1.43 6.16
C TYR A 48 -0.07 -2.91 6.53
N ASN A 49 0.30 -3.83 5.63
CA ASN A 49 0.31 -5.25 5.94
C ASN A 49 1.35 -5.59 7.02
N SER A 50 2.49 -4.91 7.05
CA SER A 50 3.53 -5.11 8.07
C SER A 50 3.06 -4.68 9.47
N PHE A 51 2.35 -3.55 9.59
CA PHE A 51 1.78 -3.09 10.87
C PHE A 51 0.77 -4.06 11.46
N GLN A 52 0.06 -4.77 10.60
CA GLN A 52 -0.97 -5.73 10.96
C GLN A 52 -0.41 -7.17 11.03
N GLU A 53 0.90 -7.35 10.82
CA GLU A 53 1.59 -8.65 10.79
C GLU A 53 1.01 -9.63 9.74
N TYR A 54 0.49 -9.12 8.62
CA TYR A 54 -0.06 -9.92 7.52
C TYR A 54 1.01 -10.35 6.52
N ASP A 55 1.68 -11.46 6.83
CA ASP A 55 2.73 -12.07 6.00
C ASP A 55 2.35 -12.30 4.54
N LEU A 56 1.14 -12.79 4.29
CA LEU A 56 0.69 -13.05 2.92
C LEU A 56 0.59 -11.75 2.12
N GLY A 57 0.04 -10.69 2.72
CA GLY A 57 -0.07 -9.37 2.09
C GLY A 57 1.31 -8.78 1.81
N MET A 58 2.24 -8.86 2.76
CA MET A 58 3.62 -8.41 2.56
C MET A 58 4.30 -9.15 1.40
N ARG A 59 4.20 -10.49 1.34
CA ARG A 59 4.78 -11.27 0.24
C ARG A 59 4.18 -10.93 -1.12
N MET A 60 2.88 -10.64 -1.18
CA MET A 60 2.22 -10.21 -2.41
C MET A 60 2.74 -8.83 -2.87
N CYS A 61 2.92 -7.89 -1.95
CA CYS A 61 3.48 -6.59 -2.27
C CYS A 61 4.93 -6.69 -2.78
N ASN A 62 5.77 -7.54 -2.18
CA ASN A 62 7.14 -7.78 -2.65
C ASN A 62 7.17 -8.29 -4.10
N LYS A 63 6.28 -9.24 -4.44
CA LYS A 63 6.16 -9.70 -5.82
C LYS A 63 5.74 -8.58 -6.76
N LEU A 64 4.80 -7.72 -6.35
CA LEU A 64 4.32 -6.62 -7.18
C LEU A 64 5.41 -5.56 -7.40
N LEU A 65 6.20 -5.24 -6.37
CA LEU A 65 7.40 -4.40 -6.48
C LEU A 65 8.42 -5.00 -7.47
N PHE A 66 8.72 -6.29 -7.34
CA PHE A 66 9.63 -6.98 -8.26
C PHE A 66 9.15 -6.94 -9.72
N ILE A 67 7.87 -7.23 -9.98
CA ILE A 67 7.30 -7.16 -11.34
C ILE A 67 7.31 -5.72 -11.87
N SER A 68 7.38 -4.71 -10.99
CA SER A 68 7.53 -3.30 -11.38
C SER A 68 8.98 -2.90 -11.65
N GLY A 69 9.92 -3.85 -11.60
CA GLY A 69 11.33 -3.63 -11.93
C GLY A 69 12.18 -3.21 -10.73
N ILE A 70 11.67 -3.35 -9.51
CA ILE A 70 12.46 -3.13 -8.29
C ILE A 70 13.24 -4.41 -7.97
N GLU A 71 14.56 -4.29 -7.87
CA GLU A 71 15.42 -5.41 -7.52
C GLU A 71 15.40 -5.68 -6.01
N ASP A 72 15.82 -6.87 -5.59
CA ASP A 72 15.80 -7.27 -4.18
C ASP A 72 16.65 -6.32 -3.29
N ASP A 73 17.76 -5.79 -3.83
CA ASP A 73 18.64 -4.85 -3.13
C ASP A 73 17.97 -3.48 -2.90
N ASP A 74 16.99 -3.10 -3.74
CA ASP A 74 16.25 -1.85 -3.64
C ASP A 74 14.92 -2.00 -2.88
N ILE A 75 14.44 -3.23 -2.68
CA ILE A 75 13.16 -3.51 -2.00
C ILE A 75 13.11 -2.91 -0.58
N GLU A 76 14.23 -2.98 0.16
CA GLU A 76 14.30 -2.43 1.53
C GLU A 76 14.05 -0.92 1.57
N LEU A 77 14.51 -0.18 0.55
CA LEU A 77 14.27 1.26 0.42
C LEU A 77 12.77 1.55 0.28
N TYR A 78 12.07 0.75 -0.52
CA TYR A 78 10.62 0.91 -0.69
C TYR A 78 9.82 0.47 0.53
N HIS A 79 10.27 -0.55 1.27
CA HIS A 79 9.68 -0.89 2.56
C HIS A 79 9.80 0.26 3.55
N GLU A 80 10.96 0.91 3.59
CA GLU A 80 11.21 2.05 4.47
C GLU A 80 10.36 3.25 4.08
N TYR A 81 10.27 3.57 2.79
CA TYR A 81 9.35 4.59 2.30
C TYR A 81 7.90 4.29 2.73
N GLY A 82 7.43 3.06 2.51
CA GLY A 82 6.09 2.65 2.90
C GLY A 82 5.84 2.88 4.40
N ARG A 83 6.78 2.47 5.27
CA ARG A 83 6.68 2.67 6.72
C ARG A 83 6.57 4.14 7.09
N GLN A 84 7.45 4.98 6.55
CA GLN A 84 7.45 6.42 6.82
C GLN A 84 6.11 7.07 6.43
N MET A 85 5.54 6.67 5.29
CA MET A 85 4.25 7.18 4.83
C MET A 85 3.12 6.80 5.78
N VAL A 86 3.07 5.53 6.21
CA VAL A 86 2.04 5.07 7.15
C VAL A 86 2.20 5.72 8.53
N ASP A 87 3.42 5.84 9.04
CA ASP A 87 3.70 6.53 10.30
C ASP A 87 3.28 8.00 10.25
N PHE A 88 3.59 8.69 9.14
CA PHE A 88 3.15 10.05 8.91
C PHE A 88 1.61 10.18 8.92
N SER A 89 0.91 9.26 8.25
CA SER A 89 -0.56 9.20 8.26
C SER A 89 -1.12 9.06 9.67
N PHE A 90 -0.59 8.12 10.47
CA PHE A 90 -1.03 7.93 11.85
C PHE A 90 -0.76 9.17 12.72
N ASN A 91 0.39 9.81 12.55
CA ASN A 91 0.74 11.01 13.30
C ASN A 91 -0.18 12.19 12.97
N ILE A 92 -0.54 12.38 11.70
CA ILE A 92 -1.53 13.40 11.30
C ILE A 92 -2.89 13.08 11.92
N VAL A 93 -3.36 11.84 11.78
CA VAL A 93 -4.67 11.44 12.32
C VAL A 93 -4.71 11.68 13.83
N ASN A 94 -3.66 11.32 14.56
CA ASN A 94 -3.55 11.56 16.00
C ASN A 94 -3.52 13.06 16.35
N ALA A 95 -2.78 13.88 15.59
CA ALA A 95 -2.72 15.32 15.80
C ALA A 95 -4.08 15.99 15.56
N VAL A 96 -4.78 15.63 14.49
CA VAL A 96 -6.11 16.15 14.17
C VAL A 96 -7.14 15.67 15.20
N ASN A 97 -7.10 14.41 15.60
CA ASN A 97 -7.99 13.89 16.63
C ASN A 97 -7.78 14.58 17.98
N GLY A 98 -6.52 14.88 18.34
CA GLY A 98 -6.16 15.62 19.54
C GLY A 98 -6.58 17.09 19.52
N GLN A 99 -6.56 17.73 18.34
CA GLN A 99 -6.89 19.14 18.18
C GLN A 99 -8.40 19.41 18.00
N PHE A 100 -9.13 18.49 17.37
CA PHE A 100 -10.53 18.67 17.01
C PHE A 100 -11.51 17.74 17.74
N GLY A 101 -11.00 16.79 18.54
CA GLY A 101 -11.82 15.90 19.37
C GLY A 101 -12.76 14.97 18.59
N LYS A 102 -12.54 14.81 17.28
CA LYS A 102 -13.36 13.96 16.38
C LYS A 102 -12.45 13.15 15.45
N PRO A 103 -12.73 11.85 15.24
CA PRO A 103 -11.96 11.01 14.32
C PRO A 103 -12.10 11.49 12.87
N LEU A 104 -10.99 11.71 12.18
CA LEU A 104 -10.97 11.82 10.72
C LEU A 104 -11.42 10.48 10.12
N LEU A 105 -12.48 10.53 9.31
CA LEU A 105 -13.02 9.37 8.58
C LEU A 105 -12.20 9.10 7.30
N ASN A 106 -11.61 7.90 7.28
CA ASN A 106 -11.34 6.94 6.21
C ASN A 106 -10.65 7.28 4.88
N ASP A 107 -10.60 8.51 4.37
CA ASP A 107 -10.03 8.74 3.03
C ASP A 107 -8.74 9.56 3.10
N PHE A 108 -7.62 8.87 3.33
CA PHE A 108 -6.29 9.47 3.29
C PHE A 108 -5.60 9.17 1.95
N THR A 109 -5.17 10.23 1.26
CA THR A 109 -4.30 10.15 0.09
C THR A 109 -2.86 10.53 0.48
N PRO A 110 -1.87 9.66 0.27
CA PRO A 110 -0.49 9.93 0.63
C PRO A 110 0.13 11.08 -0.21
N PRO A 111 1.02 11.92 0.37
CA PRO A 111 1.78 12.92 -0.41
C PRO A 111 2.75 12.26 -1.41
N PHE A 112 2.76 12.75 -2.66
CA PHE A 112 3.41 12.11 -3.82
C PHE A 112 4.82 12.61 -4.17
N ASP A 113 5.59 13.13 -3.20
CA ASP A 113 6.94 13.64 -3.50
C ASP A 113 8.02 12.62 -3.09
N LEU A 114 8.47 11.82 -4.07
CA LEU A 114 9.74 11.08 -4.09
C LEU A 114 10.46 11.31 -5.42
#